data_AF-T0ZZ70-F1
#
_entry.id   AF-T0ZZ70-F1
#
_cell.length_a   1.000
_cell.length_b   1.000
_cell.length_c   1.000
_cell.angle_alpha   90.00
_cell.angle_beta   90.00
_cell.angle_gamma   90.00
#
_symmetry.space_group_name_H-M   'P 1'
#
loop_
_entity.id
_entity.type
_entity.pdbx_description
1 polymer ?
#
loop_
_entity_poly.entity_id
_entity_poly.type
_entity_poly.pdbx_seq_one_letter_code
_entity_poly.pdbx_strand_id
1 'polypeptide(L)'
;MLLAFRSRFGCRGGAGGFAALAVVAGLAASTAWAGPQARLTVQYNHPLHAVSPTLYGLMTEEINHSYDGGLYAELIRDRVFFRRETHQFVKIWSVDQNAENGISISMDNRTGPSRALPYSLKLTAAKAG
;
A
#
# COMPACT_ATOMS: atom_id res chain seq x y z
N MET A 1 -4.81 55.17 4.13
CA MET A 1 -3.87 55.98 3.32
C MET A 1 -3.38 55.10 2.19
N LEU A 2 -4.14 55.08 1.10
CA LEU A 2 -3.88 54.28 -0.09
C LEU A 2 -3.77 55.28 -1.25
N LEU A 3 -2.55 55.65 -1.61
CA LEU A 3 -2.31 56.57 -2.72
C LEU A 3 -1.90 55.74 -3.94
N ALA A 4 -2.86 55.59 -4.85
CA ALA A 4 -2.65 55.06 -6.18
C ALA A 4 -1.80 56.04 -6.99
N PHE A 5 -0.56 55.67 -7.32
CA PHE A 5 0.27 56.43 -8.25
C PHE A 5 0.23 55.75 -9.63
N ARG A 6 -0.64 56.27 -10.50
CA ARG A 6 -0.66 55.95 -11.93
C ARG A 6 0.63 56.50 -12.56
N SER A 7 1.55 55.64 -12.97
CA SER A 7 2.71 56.06 -13.75
C SER A 7 2.31 56.22 -15.22
N ARG A 8 2.54 57.42 -15.78
CA ARG A 8 2.38 57.69 -17.19
C ARG A 8 3.59 57.12 -17.93
N PHE A 9 3.33 56.24 -18.89
CA PHE A 9 4.30 55.82 -19.89
C PHE A 9 4.75 57.04 -20.72
N GLY A 10 6.06 57.30 -20.72
CA GLY A 10 6.73 58.21 -21.63
C GLY A 10 7.95 57.51 -22.21
N CYS A 11 7.85 57.09 -23.47
CA CYS A 11 8.92 56.44 -24.23
C CYS A 11 10.12 57.37 -24.45
N ARG A 12 11.35 56.82 -24.33
CA ARG A 12 12.33 56.72 -25.44
C ARG A 12 13.69 56.18 -24.97
N GLY A 13 14.16 55.14 -25.66
CA GLY A 13 15.56 55.01 -26.05
C GLY A 13 16.48 54.16 -25.15
N GLY A 14 16.64 52.89 -25.52
CA GLY A 14 17.96 52.28 -25.78
C GLY A 14 18.87 51.87 -24.61
N ALA A 15 19.40 50.64 -24.74
CA ALA A 15 20.52 50.03 -24.02
C ALA A 15 20.22 49.69 -22.53
N GLY A 16 19.99 48.43 -22.14
CA GLY A 16 20.78 47.25 -22.48
C GLY A 16 22.03 47.22 -21.59
N GLY A 17 21.94 46.59 -20.41
CA GLY A 17 23.14 46.25 -19.63
C GLY A 17 23.17 46.65 -18.15
N PHE A 18 22.14 46.33 -17.34
CA PHE A 18 22.30 46.36 -15.87
C PHE A 18 21.64 45.18 -15.13
N ALA A 19 21.12 44.18 -15.85
CA ALA A 19 20.41 43.06 -15.23
C ALA A 19 21.33 41.88 -14.80
N ALA A 20 22.65 41.98 -14.97
CA ALA A 20 23.56 40.85 -14.74
C ALA A 20 24.24 40.83 -13.36
N LEU A 21 24.14 41.89 -12.55
CA LEU A 21 24.89 41.99 -11.28
C LEU A 21 24.08 41.64 -10.02
N ALA A 22 22.78 41.38 -10.11
CA ALA A 22 21.95 41.10 -8.94
C ALA A 22 21.86 39.61 -8.58
N VAL A 23 22.30 38.69 -9.45
CA VAL A 23 22.16 37.24 -9.23
C VAL A 23 23.33 36.63 -8.44
N VAL A 24 24.50 37.29 -8.41
CA VAL A 24 25.70 36.74 -7.74
C VAL A 24 25.68 36.93 -6.21
N ALA A 25 24.92 37.90 -5.69
CA ALA A 25 24.92 38.23 -4.25
C ALA A 25 24.05 37.27 -3.39
N GLY A 26 23.18 36.45 -3.98
CA GLY A 26 22.26 35.58 -3.25
C GLY A 26 22.84 34.21 -2.83
N LEU A 27 23.99 33.82 -3.37
CA LEU A 27 24.57 32.48 -3.18
C LEU A 27 25.56 32.36 -1.99
N ALA A 28 25.87 33.45 -1.29
CA ALA A 28 26.91 33.46 -0.26
C ALA A 28 26.40 33.24 1.18
N ALA A 29 25.09 33.09 1.41
CA ALA A 29 24.50 33.05 2.76
C ALA A 29 23.91 31.69 3.18
N SER A 30 24.38 30.58 2.60
CA SER A 30 24.12 29.25 3.15
C SER A 30 25.11 28.95 4.27
N THR A 31 24.97 29.60 5.43
CA THR A 31 25.63 29.11 6.64
C THR A 31 24.95 27.80 7.02
N ALA A 32 25.57 26.68 6.66
CA ALA A 32 25.17 25.37 7.14
C ALA A 32 25.14 25.43 8.68
N TRP A 33 23.95 25.27 9.26
CA TRP A 33 23.78 25.23 10.70
C TRP A 33 24.35 23.90 11.18
N ALA A 34 25.65 23.89 11.47
CA ALA A 34 26.31 22.78 12.14
C ALA A 34 25.87 22.80 13.59
N GLY A 35 24.82 22.04 13.91
CA GLY A 35 24.45 21.78 15.30
C GLY A 35 25.63 21.19 16.08
N PRO A 36 25.66 21.34 17.41
CA PRO A 36 26.73 20.77 18.24
C PRO A 36 26.94 19.28 17.90
N GLN A 37 28.21 18.86 17.77
CA GLN A 37 28.53 17.45 17.51
C GLN A 37 28.10 16.58 18.69
N ALA A 38 27.15 15.67 18.47
CA ALA A 38 26.76 14.66 19.45
C ALA A 38 27.88 13.62 19.61
N ARG A 39 28.25 13.31 20.85
CA ARG A 39 29.24 12.28 21.18
C ARG A 39 28.58 11.13 21.95
N LEU A 40 28.55 9.94 21.35
CA LEU A 40 28.15 8.69 22.02
C LEU A 40 29.40 7.96 22.53
N THR A 41 29.48 7.75 23.85
CA THR A 41 30.56 6.95 24.47
C THR A 41 29.97 5.63 24.96
N VAL A 42 30.55 4.50 24.53
CA VAL A 42 30.09 3.15 24.90
C VAL A 42 31.10 2.51 25.85
N GLN A 43 30.65 2.08 27.03
CA GLN A 43 31.48 1.34 27.99
C GLN A 43 31.28 -0.17 27.80
N TYR A 44 32.10 -0.79 26.94
CA TYR A 44 31.96 -2.19 26.57
C TYR A 44 32.33 -3.19 27.69
N ASN A 45 33.06 -2.73 28.71
CA ASN A 45 33.56 -3.55 29.82
C ASN A 45 32.76 -3.40 31.12
N HIS A 46 31.60 -2.72 31.07
CA HIS A 46 30.77 -2.47 32.25
C HIS A 46 29.30 -2.86 31.98
N PRO A 47 28.98 -4.16 31.89
CA PRO A 47 27.60 -4.63 31.66
C PRO A 47 26.71 -4.28 32.85
N LEU A 48 25.52 -3.74 32.60
CA LEU A 48 24.55 -3.39 33.66
C LEU A 48 23.71 -4.60 34.07
N HIS A 49 23.10 -5.29 33.11
CA HIS A 49 22.24 -6.44 33.33
C HIS A 49 22.30 -7.41 32.13
N ALA A 50 21.92 -8.67 32.35
CA ALA A 50 21.72 -9.61 31.26
C ALA A 50 20.50 -9.23 30.41
N VAL A 51 20.63 -9.34 29.09
CA VAL A 51 19.50 -9.16 28.16
C VAL A 51 18.62 -10.41 28.20
N SER A 52 17.31 -10.25 28.31
CA SER A 52 16.39 -11.40 28.30
C SER A 52 16.49 -12.16 26.97
N PRO A 53 16.59 -13.50 26.98
CA PRO A 53 16.49 -14.31 25.76
C PRO A 53 15.16 -14.14 25.01
N THR A 54 14.10 -13.67 25.68
CA THR A 54 12.77 -13.45 25.10
C THR A 54 12.50 -11.98 24.73
N LEU A 55 13.55 -11.15 24.67
CA LEU A 55 13.39 -9.72 24.33
C LEU A 55 12.76 -9.51 22.94
N TYR A 56 13.00 -10.44 22.02
CA TYR A 56 12.49 -10.37 20.65
C TYR A 56 11.50 -11.50 20.40
N GLY A 57 10.31 -11.15 19.92
CA GLY A 57 9.24 -12.08 19.57
C GLY A 57 8.45 -11.60 18.36
N LEU A 58 7.56 -12.45 17.85
CA LEU A 58 6.65 -12.14 16.75
C LEU A 58 5.22 -12.05 17.29
N MET A 59 4.47 -11.08 16.79
CA MET A 59 3.03 -10.97 17.00
C MET A 59 2.35 -11.38 15.70
N THR A 60 1.39 -12.29 15.77
CA THR A 60 0.73 -12.86 14.58
C THR A 60 -0.77 -12.70 14.70
N GLU A 61 -1.40 -12.14 13.67
CA GLU A 61 -2.86 -11.98 13.54
C GLU A 61 -3.29 -12.26 12.11
N GLU A 62 -4.59 -12.46 11.86
CA GLU A 62 -5.11 -12.54 10.49
C GLU A 62 -5.33 -11.13 9.95
N ILE A 63 -4.27 -10.53 9.42
CA ILE A 63 -4.32 -9.25 8.71
C ILE A 63 -3.57 -9.35 7.39
N ASN A 64 -4.11 -8.73 6.33
CA ASN A 64 -3.48 -8.66 5.01
C ASN A 64 -3.08 -10.04 4.43
N HIS A 65 -3.91 -11.07 4.59
CA HIS A 65 -3.61 -12.44 4.13
C HIS A 65 -2.34 -13.07 4.73
N SER A 66 -1.92 -12.65 5.93
CA SER A 66 -0.72 -13.18 6.59
C SER A 66 -0.86 -14.64 7.04
N TYR A 67 -2.07 -15.12 7.31
CA TYR A 67 -2.35 -16.55 7.50
C TYR A 67 -2.90 -17.18 6.22
N ASP A 68 -4.20 -17.01 5.95
CA ASP A 68 -4.86 -17.54 4.75
C ASP A 68 -4.40 -16.79 3.49
N GLY A 69 -3.49 -17.43 2.74
CA GLY A 69 -2.78 -16.83 1.60
C GLY A 69 -1.36 -16.36 1.91
N GLY A 70 -0.86 -16.63 3.12
CA GLY A 70 0.48 -16.30 3.59
C GLY A 70 1.13 -17.50 4.27
N LEU A 71 1.20 -17.48 5.61
CA LEU A 71 1.84 -18.53 6.41
C LEU A 71 1.16 -19.90 6.26
N TYR A 72 -0.16 -19.93 6.08
CA TYR A 72 -0.86 -21.17 5.80
C TYR A 72 -0.72 -21.52 4.33
N ALA A 73 -0.10 -22.68 4.05
CA ALA A 73 0.31 -23.10 2.71
C ALA A 73 -0.85 -23.51 1.77
N GLU A 74 -2.10 -23.14 2.07
CA GLU A 74 -3.21 -23.35 1.16
C GLU A 74 -3.13 -22.35 -0.01
N LEU A 75 -3.22 -22.89 -1.23
CA LEU A 75 -3.13 -22.13 -2.46
C LEU A 75 -4.52 -21.75 -3.01
N ILE A 76 -5.55 -22.50 -2.63
CA ILE A 76 -6.93 -22.31 -3.08
C ILE A 76 -7.66 -21.38 -2.12
N ARG A 77 -7.94 -20.17 -2.58
CA ARG A 77 -8.79 -19.22 -1.86
C ARG A 77 -10.25 -19.67 -1.90
N ASP A 78 -10.97 -19.49 -0.80
CA ASP A 78 -12.39 -19.87 -0.66
C ASP A 78 -12.66 -21.35 -1.04
N ARG A 79 -11.75 -22.25 -0.62
CA ARG A 79 -11.84 -23.70 -0.88
C ARG A 79 -13.08 -24.38 -0.28
N VAL A 80 -13.77 -23.72 0.66
CA VAL A 80 -14.94 -24.26 1.37
C VAL A 80 -16.21 -23.42 1.19
N PHE A 81 -16.19 -22.44 0.27
CA PHE A 81 -17.40 -21.71 -0.12
C PHE A 81 -18.09 -20.96 1.04
N PHE A 82 -17.31 -20.52 2.04
CA PHE A 82 -17.85 -20.02 3.32
C PHE A 82 -18.27 -18.55 3.26
N ARG A 83 -17.69 -17.74 2.36
CA ARG A 83 -17.95 -16.28 2.29
C ARG A 83 -19.09 -15.95 1.32
N ARG A 84 -20.34 -15.94 1.81
CA ARG A 84 -21.52 -15.54 0.99
C ARG A 84 -21.86 -14.04 0.99
N GLU A 85 -21.60 -13.29 2.06
CA GLU A 85 -22.54 -12.20 2.40
C GLU A 85 -22.00 -10.78 2.57
N THR A 86 -20.75 -10.47 2.24
CA THR A 86 -20.29 -9.07 2.29
C THR A 86 -19.77 -8.59 0.93
N HIS A 87 -20.72 -8.06 0.15
CA HIS A 87 -20.54 -7.03 -0.86
C HIS A 87 -19.43 -7.25 -1.91
N GLN A 88 -19.84 -7.77 -3.07
CA GLN A 88 -19.37 -7.37 -4.41
C GLN A 88 -17.85 -7.21 -4.63
N PHE A 89 -16.96 -8.01 -4.06
CA PHE A 89 -15.60 -8.08 -4.60
C PHE A 89 -15.11 -9.51 -4.64
N VAL A 90 -14.81 -9.94 -5.87
CA VAL A 90 -14.13 -11.17 -6.25
C VAL A 90 -15.04 -12.41 -6.29
N LYS A 91 -15.57 -12.67 -7.48
CA LYS A 91 -15.94 -14.03 -7.89
C LYS A 91 -14.64 -14.86 -7.96
N ILE A 92 -14.24 -15.47 -6.84
CA ILE A 92 -12.99 -16.25 -6.71
C ILE A 92 -13.00 -17.46 -7.66
N TRP A 93 -14.19 -18.04 -7.86
CA TRP A 93 -14.41 -19.16 -8.76
C TRP A 93 -15.10 -18.70 -10.04
N SER A 94 -14.46 -18.87 -11.19
CA SER A 94 -15.03 -18.64 -12.52
C SER A 94 -14.96 -19.91 -13.36
N VAL A 95 -15.85 -20.02 -14.35
CA VAL A 95 -15.73 -21.03 -15.40
C VAL A 95 -14.65 -20.57 -16.38
N ASP A 96 -13.84 -21.50 -16.88
CA ASP A 96 -12.84 -21.21 -17.91
C ASP A 96 -13.52 -20.64 -19.17
N GLN A 97 -12.87 -19.67 -19.81
CA GLN A 97 -13.42 -19.01 -21.00
C GLN A 97 -13.52 -19.94 -22.23
N ASN A 98 -12.77 -21.04 -22.24
CA ASN A 98 -12.82 -22.06 -23.29
C ASN A 98 -13.77 -23.21 -22.95
N ALA A 99 -14.52 -23.12 -21.85
CA ALA A 99 -15.51 -24.11 -21.50
C ALA A 99 -16.58 -24.20 -22.60
N GLU A 100 -17.02 -25.42 -22.91
CA GLU A 100 -18.08 -25.66 -23.86
C GLU A 100 -19.37 -24.90 -23.48
N ASN A 101 -20.15 -24.53 -24.49
CA ASN A 101 -21.43 -23.87 -24.28
C ASN A 101 -22.33 -24.70 -23.35
N GLY A 102 -22.84 -24.05 -22.31
CA GLY A 102 -23.73 -24.68 -21.34
C GLY A 102 -23.07 -25.19 -20.06
N ILE A 103 -21.76 -24.95 -19.85
CA ILE A 103 -21.13 -25.11 -18.54
C ILE A 103 -21.40 -23.88 -17.67
N SER A 104 -21.94 -24.08 -16.47
CA SER A 104 -22.19 -23.02 -15.50
C SER A 104 -21.91 -23.48 -14.07
N ILE A 105 -21.53 -22.54 -13.20
CA ILE A 105 -21.33 -22.79 -11.76
C ILE A 105 -22.28 -21.95 -10.92
N SER A 106 -22.74 -22.53 -9.81
CA SER A 106 -23.59 -21.88 -8.81
C SER A 106 -23.26 -22.41 -7.42
N MET A 107 -23.64 -21.70 -6.36
CA MET A 107 -23.53 -22.23 -5.00
C MET A 107 -24.77 -23.04 -4.63
N ASP A 108 -24.56 -24.24 -4.10
CA ASP A 108 -25.59 -25.02 -3.43
C ASP A 108 -25.45 -24.85 -1.91
N ASN A 109 -26.54 -24.44 -1.27
CA ASN A 109 -26.65 -24.25 0.17
C ASN A 109 -27.69 -25.17 0.82
N ARG A 110 -28.24 -26.12 0.06
CA ARG A 110 -29.21 -27.10 0.55
C ARG A 110 -28.51 -28.32 1.12
N THR A 111 -27.35 -28.64 0.57
CA THR A 111 -26.52 -29.78 0.98
C THR A 111 -25.05 -29.39 0.95
N GLY A 112 -24.28 -29.96 1.88
CA GLY A 112 -22.82 -29.86 1.87
C GLY A 112 -22.18 -31.11 2.46
N PRO A 113 -20.85 -31.26 2.35
CA PRO A 113 -20.16 -32.49 2.77
C PRO A 113 -20.30 -32.81 4.26
N SER A 114 -20.58 -31.82 5.10
CA SER A 114 -20.76 -32.02 6.54
C SER A 114 -21.56 -30.89 7.19
N ARG A 115 -21.91 -31.05 8.47
CA ARG A 115 -22.54 -29.99 9.27
C ARG A 115 -21.67 -28.73 9.40
N ALA A 116 -20.34 -28.87 9.36
CA ALA A 116 -19.41 -27.73 9.44
C ALA A 116 -19.17 -27.08 8.07
N LEU A 117 -19.40 -27.82 6.98
CA LEU A 117 -19.24 -27.38 5.60
C LEU A 117 -20.58 -27.53 4.86
N PRO A 118 -21.53 -26.60 5.08
CA PRO A 118 -22.91 -26.74 4.59
C PRO A 118 -23.08 -26.35 3.11
N TYR A 119 -22.02 -25.94 2.45
CA TYR A 119 -22.04 -25.42 1.08
C TYR A 119 -21.29 -26.32 0.10
N SER A 120 -21.69 -26.29 -1.16
CA SER A 120 -21.00 -26.96 -2.27
C SER A 120 -21.03 -26.10 -3.52
N LEU A 121 -19.99 -26.19 -4.35
CA LEU A 121 -20.00 -25.62 -5.70
C LEU A 121 -20.71 -26.58 -6.64
N LYS A 122 -21.84 -26.14 -7.21
CA LYS A 122 -22.60 -26.90 -8.20
C LYS A 122 -22.14 -26.53 -9.61
N LEU A 123 -21.61 -27.52 -10.32
CA LEU A 123 -21.32 -27.46 -11.75
C LEU A 123 -22.51 -28.04 -12.53
N THR A 124 -23.01 -27.29 -13.52
CA THR A 124 -24.02 -27.77 -14.47
C THR A 124 -23.40 -27.80 -15.85
N ALA A 125 -23.47 -28.94 -16.54
CA ALA A 125 -23.08 -29.07 -17.93
C ALA A 125 -24.33 -29.36 -18.78
N ALA A 126 -24.48 -28.66 -19.89
CA ALA A 126 -25.45 -29.05 -20.90
C ALA A 126 -25.04 -30.41 -21.49
N LYS A 127 -26.03 -31.27 -21.74
CA LYS A 127 -25.79 -32.58 -22.36
C LYS A 127 -25.11 -32.36 -23.72
N ALA A 128 -23.95 -32.99 -23.94
CA ALA A 128 -23.36 -33.10 -25.27
C ALA A 128 -24.35 -33.84 -26.18
N GLY A 129 -24.69 -33.22 -27.32
CA GLY A 129 -25.56 -33.78 -28.34
C GLY A 129 -24.94 -35.00 -29.02
#